data_AF-A0A1R0KD88-F1
#
_entry.id   AF-A0A1R0KD88-F1
#
_cell.length_a   1.000
_cell.length_b   1.000
_cell.length_c   1.000
_cell.angle_alpha   90.00
_cell.angle_beta   90.00
_cell.angle_gamma   90.00
#
_symmetry.space_group_name_H-M   'P 1'
#
loop_
_entity.id
_entity.type
_entity.pdbx_description
1 polymer ?
#
loop_
_entity_poly.entity_id
_entity_poly.type
_entity_poly.pdbx_seq_one_letter_code
_entity_poly.pdbx_strand_id
1 'polypeptide(L)' 'MQARVAALTSWSRTHDRQQRTAPAREAAMARFERLVDPDSVLDAATRRERADAAKRAHFQRLALLSSLARRRGSRNVG' A
#
# COMPACT_ATOMS: atom_id res chain seq x y z
N MET A 1 -2.71 -12.94 23.23
CA MET A 1 -4.07 -13.25 22.71
C MET A 1 -5.02 -12.04 22.64
N GLN A 2 -4.98 -11.09 23.59
CA GLN A 2 -5.96 -10.00 23.67
C GLN A 2 -6.05 -9.09 22.43
N ALA A 3 -4.92 -8.77 21.79
CA ALA A 3 -4.90 -7.93 20.58
C ALA A 3 -5.72 -8.50 19.42
N ARG A 4 -5.74 -9.83 19.26
CA ARG A 4 -6.47 -10.50 18.18
C ARG A 4 -7.98 -10.48 18.43
N VAL A 5 -8.40 -10.67 19.69
CA VAL A 5 -9.80 -10.56 20.11
C VAL A 5 -10.30 -9.13 19.88
N ALA A 6 -9.54 -8.12 20.35
CA ALA A 6 -9.88 -6.71 20.16
C ALA A 6 -10.01 -6.33 18.68
N ALA A 7 -9.11 -6.81 17.82
CA ALA A 7 -9.18 -6.59 16.38
C ALA A 7 -10.45 -7.22 15.78
N LEU A 8 -10.74 -8.48 16.09
CA LEU A 8 -11.94 -9.18 15.58
C LEU A 8 -13.23 -8.50 16.06
N THR A 9 -13.31 -8.09 17.31
CA THR A 9 -14.45 -7.33 17.85
C THR A 9 -14.59 -5.95 17.18
N SER A 10 -13.47 -5.29 16.87
CA SER A 10 -13.51 -4.02 16.14
C SER A 10 -14.03 -4.21 14.71
N TRP A 11 -13.66 -5.31 14.05
CA TRP A 11 -14.13 -5.64 12.72
C TRP A 11 -15.58 -6.11 12.67
N SER A 12 -16.08 -6.78 13.72
CA SER A 12 -17.49 -7.18 13.80
C SER A 12 -18.43 -5.98 13.88
N ARG A 13 -17.96 -4.85 14.42
CA ARG A 13 -18.71 -3.58 14.50
C ARG A 13 -18.55 -2.68 13.27
N THR A 14 -17.73 -3.08 12.31
CA THR A 14 -17.48 -2.28 11.10
C THR A 14 -18.48 -2.68 10.02
N HIS A 15 -19.51 -1.86 9.83
CA HIS A 15 -20.52 -2.06 8.80
C HIS A 15 -19.97 -1.85 7.38
N ASP A 16 -19.14 -0.81 7.19
CA ASP A 16 -18.45 -0.55 5.93
C ASP A 16 -16.92 -0.61 6.11
N ARG A 17 -16.35 -1.72 5.64
CA ARG A 17 -14.90 -1.96 5.72
C ARG A 17 -14.12 -1.08 4.75
N GLN A 18 -14.72 -0.71 3.61
CA GLN A 18 -14.07 0.14 2.62
C GLN A 18 -13.93 1.54 3.18
N GLN A 19 -14.99 2.10 3.76
CA GLN A 19 -15.00 3.43 4.37
C GLN A 19 -14.03 3.55 5.54
N ARG A 20 -13.96 2.51 6.40
CA ARG A 20 -13.00 2.48 7.51
C ARG A 20 -11.54 2.66 7.04
N THR A 21 -11.22 2.19 5.85
CA THR A 21 -9.85 2.22 5.30
C THR A 21 -9.67 3.27 4.19
N ALA A 22 -10.72 3.99 3.81
CA ALA A 22 -10.67 5.01 2.77
C ALA A 22 -9.68 6.15 3.10
N PRO A 23 -9.69 6.76 4.31
CA PRO A 23 -8.73 7.83 4.63
C PRO A 23 -7.27 7.39 4.50
N ALA A 24 -6.98 6.14 4.89
CA ALA A 24 -5.64 5.58 4.76
C ALA A 24 -5.25 5.34 3.30
N ARG A 25 -6.19 4.91 2.44
CA ARG A 25 -5.95 4.76 1.00
C ARG A 25 -5.70 6.11 0.33
N GLU A 26 -6.48 7.13 0.68
CA GLU A 26 -6.28 8.49 0.15
C GLU A 26 -4.93 9.07 0.59
N ALA A 27 -4.57 8.96 1.87
CA ALA A 27 -3.27 9.41 2.36
C ALA A 27 -2.09 8.66 1.69
N ALA A 28 -2.25 7.36 1.44
CA ALA A 28 -1.25 6.59 0.71
C ALA A 28 -1.11 7.07 -0.74
N MET A 29 -2.22 7.43 -1.39
CA MET A 29 -2.20 7.94 -2.76
C MET A 29 -1.61 9.35 -2.86
N ALA A 30 -1.96 10.25 -1.95
CA ALA A 30 -1.40 11.60 -1.87
C ALA A 30 0.13 11.59 -1.68
N ARG A 31 0.70 10.53 -1.10
CA ARG A 31 2.16 10.34 -1.06
C ARG A 31 2.74 10.05 -2.44
N PHE A 32 2.06 9.24 -3.26
CA PHE A 32 2.51 8.96 -4.63
C PHE A 32 2.32 10.16 -5.55
N GLU A 33 1.24 10.92 -5.40
CA GLU A 33 1.01 12.17 -6.14
C GLU A 33 2.14 13.19 -5.89
N ARG A 34 2.52 13.42 -4.63
CA ARG A 34 3.68 14.27 -4.29
C ARG A 34 5.02 13.71 -4.77
N LEU A 35 5.14 12.38 -4.91
CA LEU A 35 6.38 11.75 -5.39
C LEU A 35 6.56 11.97 -6.89
N VAL A 36 5.48 11.95 -7.67
CA VAL A 36 5.52 12.09 -9.13
C VAL A 36 5.42 13.54 -9.60
N ASP A 37 4.92 14.42 -8.75
CA ASP A 37 4.77 15.85 -9.01
C ASP A 37 5.06 16.69 -7.75
N PRO A 38 6.33 16.78 -7.31
CA PRO A 38 6.68 17.54 -6.10
C PRO A 38 6.33 19.03 -6.21
N ASP A 39 6.48 19.60 -7.39
CA ASP A 39 6.25 21.02 -7.67
C ASP A 39 4.80 21.32 -8.09
N SER A 40 3.93 20.31 -8.11
CA SER A 40 2.50 20.43 -8.48
C SER A 40 2.25 21.07 -9.85
N VAL A 41 3.14 20.83 -10.81
CA VAL A 41 3.10 21.45 -12.15
C VAL A 41 2.23 20.69 -13.15
N LEU A 42 1.89 19.43 -12.87
CA LEU A 42 1.08 18.62 -13.77
C LEU A 42 -0.42 18.92 -13.59
N ASP A 43 -1.22 18.63 -14.61
CA ASP A 43 -2.67 18.60 -14.44
C ASP A 43 -3.08 17.43 -13.53
N ALA A 44 -4.27 17.53 -12.94
CA ALA A 44 -4.74 16.57 -11.95
C ALA A 44 -4.90 15.15 -12.51
N ALA A 45 -5.31 15.01 -13.79
CA ALA A 45 -5.51 13.70 -14.40
C ALA A 45 -4.17 13.02 -14.67
N THR A 46 -3.22 13.71 -15.30
CA THR A 46 -1.87 13.21 -15.55
C THR A 46 -1.13 12.90 -14.25
N ARG A 47 -1.25 13.76 -13.23
CA ARG A 47 -0.68 13.50 -11.90
C ARG A 47 -1.23 12.21 -11.33
N ARG A 48 -2.54 11.99 -11.44
CA ARG A 48 -3.19 10.78 -10.93
C ARG A 48 -2.72 9.52 -11.66
N GLU A 49 -2.68 9.56 -12.98
CA GLU A 49 -2.19 8.43 -13.79
C GLU A 49 -0.74 8.07 -13.44
N ARG A 50 0.13 9.07 -13.29
CA ARG A 50 1.52 8.87 -12.85
C ARG A 50 1.59 8.32 -11.44
N ALA A 51 0.77 8.82 -10.52
CA ALA A 51 0.72 8.31 -9.15
C ALA A 51 0.28 6.84 -9.10
N ASP A 52 -0.70 6.46 -9.91
CA ASP A 52 -1.16 5.07 -10.04
C ASP A 52 -0.06 4.16 -10.61
N ALA A 53 0.67 4.62 -11.62
CA ALA A 53 1.83 3.90 -12.15
C ALA A 53 2.95 3.75 -11.09
N ALA A 54 3.26 4.81 -10.36
CA ALA A 54 4.26 4.80 -9.29
C ALA A 54 3.88 3.85 -8.14
N LYS A 55 2.60 3.85 -7.75
CA LYS A 55 2.04 2.92 -6.77
C LYS A 55 2.21 1.46 -7.21
N ARG A 56 1.86 1.14 -8.46
CA ARG A 56 2.02 -0.22 -9.02
C ARG A 56 3.48 -0.65 -9.01
N ALA A 57 4.39 0.22 -9.47
CA ALA A 57 5.83 -0.05 -9.48
C ALA A 57 6.38 -0.30 -8.06
N HIS A 58 5.94 0.48 -7.06
CA HIS A 58 6.35 0.30 -5.67
C HIS A 58 6.02 -1.10 -5.15
N PHE A 59 4.78 -1.56 -5.33
CA PHE A 59 4.37 -2.89 -4.86
C PHE A 59 5.01 -4.03 -5.65
N GLN A 60 5.27 -3.84 -6.95
CA GLN A 60 6.02 -4.81 -7.75
C GLN A 60 7.46 -4.96 -7.24
N ARG A 61 8.14 -3.86 -6.90
CA ARG A 61 9.48 -3.89 -6.29
C ARG A 61 9.45 -4.63 -4.95
N LEU A 62 8.46 -4.34 -4.10
CA LEU A 62 8.31 -5.03 -2.81
C LEU A 62 8.08 -6.54 -2.99
N ALA A 63 7.25 -6.94 -3.95
CA ALA A 63 7.01 -8.34 -4.27
C ALA A 63 8.27 -9.04 -4.78
N LEU A 64 9.06 -8.37 -5.63
CA LEU A 64 10.34 -8.89 -6.11
C LEU A 64 11.32 -9.10 -4.95
N LEU A 65 11.50 -8.11 -4.07
CA LEU A 65 12.37 -8.22 -2.90
C LEU A 65 11.92 -9.36 -1.97
N SER A 66 10.61 -9.50 -1.78
CA SER A 66 10.03 -10.60 -1.01
C SER A 66 10.30 -11.97 -1.63
N SER A 67 10.19 -12.09 -2.96
CA SER A 67 10.53 -13.32 -3.70
C SER A 67 12.02 -13.68 -3.56
N LEU A 68 12.91 -12.70 -3.67
CA LEU A 68 14.35 -12.89 -3.51
C LEU A 68 14.70 -13.33 -2.08
N ALA A 69 14.09 -12.71 -1.06
CA ALA A 69 14.31 -13.06 0.34
C ALA A 69 13.91 -14.52 0.63
N ARG A 70 12.74 -14.97 0.14
CA ARG A 70 12.31 -16.38 0.27
C ARG A 70 13.28 -17.35 -0.39
N ARG A 71 13.77 -17.03 -1.60
CA ARG A 71 14.75 -17.87 -2.32
C ARG A 71 16.10 -17.98 -1.62
N ARG A 72 16.54 -16.92 -0.93
CA ARG A 72 17.77 -16.95 -0.13
C ARG A 72 17.60 -17.80 1.12
N GLY A 73 16.45 -17.66 1.81
CA GLY A 73 16.11 -18.48 2.96
C GLY A 73 16.03 -19.97 2.65
N SER A 74 15.45 -20.34 1.49
CA SER A 74 15.39 -21.74 1.06
C SER A 74 16.75 -22.35 0.69
N ARG A 75 17.73 -21.54 0.31
CA ARG A 75 19.09 -21.99 -0.02
C ARG A 75 19.95 -22.25 1.22
N ASN A 76 19.60 -21.65 2.35
CA ASN A 76 20.32 -21.78 3.62
C ASN A 76 19.80 -22.92 4.51
N VAL A 77 18.80 -23.68 4.03
CA VAL A 77 18.17 -24.82 4.73
C VAL A 77 18.43 -26.13 3.95
N GLY A 78 19.50 -26.20 3.16
CA GLY A 78 19.94 -27.38 2.41
C GLY A 78 21.38 -27.72 2.72
#